data_AF-Q6XYR6-F1
#
_entry.id   AF-Q6XYR6-F1
#
_cell.length_a   1.000
_cell.length_b   1.000
_cell.length_c   1.000
_cell.angle_alpha   90.00
_cell.angle_beta   90.00
_cell.angle_gamma   90.00
#
_symmetry.space_group_name_H-M   'P 1'
#
loop_
_entity.id
_entity.type
_entity.pdbx_description
1 polymer ?
#
loop_
_entity_poly.entity_id
_entity_poly.type
_entity_poly.pdbx_seq_one_letter_code
_entity_poly.pdbx_strand_id
1 'polypeptide(L)'
;KDKTFSELEIKRLWRDNPDANIAVKTTDFFVIDIDVRDDVDGYSSFEEWELKQYIPATLQATTPSGGRHIFLKKPKGVQISQDIKVRPGIDIKAHPNNYVLVAPSNNPRGKYVWDQSVEEMAEAPIELLDILQAGKKPSKINFTTKYNPEYSSKTAKLFEQIVFGLGDEGGRNNNLASLIGGLLIRGVDEEAAYMLAKIANHYTPSPLSQQEVDRTFESMLRKEFDRRSGIGYSED
;
A
#
# COMPACT_ATOMS: atom_id res chain seq x y z
N LYS A 1 -3.55 -26.49 -5.17
CA LYS A 1 -3.19 -25.16 -4.59
C LYS A 1 -3.31 -24.16 -5.73
N ASP A 2 -4.05 -23.08 -5.48
CA ASP A 2 -4.48 -22.03 -6.42
C ASP A 2 -5.23 -22.54 -7.65
N LYS A 3 -6.49 -22.93 -7.40
CA LYS A 3 -7.51 -23.15 -8.42
C LYS A 3 -8.48 -21.98 -8.36
N THR A 4 -8.64 -21.26 -9.45
CA THR A 4 -9.79 -20.39 -9.66
C THR A 4 -10.99 -21.26 -10.03
N PHE A 5 -12.13 -21.00 -9.39
CA PHE A 5 -13.38 -21.69 -9.68
C PHE A 5 -14.23 -20.84 -10.61
N SER A 6 -14.83 -21.46 -11.61
CA SER A 6 -15.92 -20.86 -12.37
C SER A 6 -17.15 -20.64 -11.50
N GLU A 7 -18.05 -19.75 -11.92
CA GLU A 7 -19.32 -19.50 -11.22
C GLU A 7 -20.12 -20.80 -11.00
N LEU A 8 -20.15 -21.70 -12.00
CA LEU A 8 -20.83 -22.99 -11.91
C LEU A 8 -20.20 -23.90 -10.85
N GLU A 9 -18.88 -23.91 -10.74
CA GLU A 9 -18.18 -24.67 -9.70
C GLU A 9 -18.45 -24.09 -8.31
N ILE A 10 -18.45 -22.78 -8.16
CA ILE A 10 -18.80 -22.12 -6.89
C ILE A 10 -20.23 -22.47 -6.47
N LYS A 11 -21.20 -22.36 -7.39
CA LYS A 11 -22.61 -22.74 -7.13
C LYS A 11 -22.73 -24.20 -6.70
N ARG A 12 -22.00 -25.11 -7.36
CA ARG A 12 -21.97 -26.53 -6.99
C ARG A 12 -21.36 -26.76 -5.61
N LEU A 13 -20.24 -26.11 -5.31
CA LEU A 13 -19.59 -26.19 -4.00
C LEU A 13 -20.52 -25.74 -2.88
N TRP A 14 -21.23 -24.62 -3.08
CA TRP A 14 -22.20 -24.10 -2.12
C TRP A 14 -23.44 -24.98 -1.98
N ARG A 15 -23.94 -25.56 -3.07
CA ARG A 15 -25.04 -26.52 -3.00
C ARG A 15 -24.66 -27.76 -2.20
N ASP A 16 -23.45 -28.27 -2.41
CA ASP A 16 -22.97 -29.49 -1.76
C ASP A 16 -22.49 -29.21 -0.31
N ASN A 17 -22.20 -27.95 0.04
CA ASN A 17 -21.75 -27.50 1.37
C ASN A 17 -22.43 -26.16 1.76
N PRO A 18 -23.74 -26.15 2.02
CA PRO A 18 -24.50 -24.91 2.21
C PRO A 18 -24.06 -24.10 3.43
N ASP A 19 -23.53 -24.77 4.46
CA ASP A 19 -23.09 -24.16 5.71
C ASP A 19 -21.58 -23.88 5.74
N ALA A 20 -20.87 -24.03 4.61
CA ALA A 20 -19.45 -23.76 4.55
C ALA A 20 -19.17 -22.28 4.81
N ASN A 21 -18.19 -22.03 5.69
CA ASN A 21 -17.71 -20.67 5.94
C ASN A 21 -16.95 -20.11 4.72
N ILE A 22 -16.99 -18.79 4.59
CA ILE A 22 -16.30 -18.01 3.55
C ILE A 22 -15.03 -17.43 4.15
N ALA A 23 -13.92 -17.69 3.47
CA ALA A 23 -12.65 -17.03 3.74
C ALA A 23 -12.13 -16.31 2.50
N VAL A 24 -11.57 -15.12 2.71
CA VAL A 24 -10.98 -14.30 1.65
C VAL A 24 -9.48 -14.21 1.88
N LYS A 25 -8.69 -14.48 0.84
CA LYS A 25 -7.23 -14.35 0.90
C LYS A 25 -6.81 -12.89 0.96
N THR A 26 -5.81 -12.58 1.79
CA THR A 26 -5.29 -11.22 1.98
C THR A 26 -4.21 -10.89 0.93
N THR A 27 -4.52 -11.01 -0.36
CA THR A 27 -3.58 -10.73 -1.47
C THR A 27 -3.46 -9.23 -1.72
N ASP A 28 -4.57 -8.59 -2.07
CA ASP A 28 -4.64 -7.17 -2.51
C ASP A 28 -5.09 -6.24 -1.37
N PHE A 29 -5.36 -6.81 -0.20
CA PHE A 29 -5.72 -6.10 1.01
C PHE A 29 -5.06 -6.77 2.22
N PHE A 30 -5.11 -6.10 3.36
CA PHE A 30 -4.78 -6.65 4.65
C PHE A 30 -5.86 -6.31 5.68
N VAL A 31 -5.80 -6.99 6.81
CA VAL A 31 -6.73 -6.78 7.92
C VAL A 31 -5.96 -6.42 9.18
N ILE A 32 -6.39 -5.36 9.85
CA ILE A 32 -6.07 -5.12 11.26
C ILE A 32 -7.14 -5.88 12.05
N ASP A 33 -6.73 -6.94 12.73
CA ASP A 33 -7.59 -7.84 13.48
C ASP A 33 -7.46 -7.52 14.98
N ILE A 34 -8.52 -6.91 15.51
CA ILE A 34 -8.66 -6.55 16.91
C ILE A 34 -9.37 -7.71 17.62
N ASP A 35 -8.60 -8.44 18.41
CA ASP A 35 -9.06 -9.61 19.15
C ASP A 35 -9.64 -9.21 20.52
N VAL A 36 -10.79 -9.79 20.87
CA VAL A 36 -11.36 -9.74 22.22
C VAL A 36 -11.56 -11.16 22.74
N ARG A 37 -11.00 -11.45 23.92
CA ARG A 37 -11.09 -12.72 24.67
C ARG A 37 -11.04 -12.42 26.18
N ASP A 38 -11.32 -13.42 27.01
CA ASP A 38 -11.42 -13.28 28.48
C ASP A 38 -10.19 -12.58 29.13
N ASP A 39 -9.00 -12.77 28.56
CA ASP A 39 -7.72 -12.19 29.02
C ASP A 39 -7.13 -11.14 28.07
N VAL A 40 -7.80 -10.84 26.96
CA VAL A 40 -7.30 -9.96 25.90
C VAL A 40 -8.36 -8.93 25.53
N ASP A 41 -8.06 -7.66 25.81
CA ASP A 41 -8.83 -6.51 25.34
C ASP A 41 -8.05 -5.76 24.25
N GLY A 42 -8.28 -6.17 23.00
CA GLY A 42 -7.70 -5.51 21.83
C GLY A 42 -8.21 -4.08 21.62
N TYR A 43 -9.41 -3.72 22.11
CA TYR A 43 -9.93 -2.37 21.96
C TYR A 43 -9.18 -1.38 22.83
N SER A 44 -8.90 -1.71 24.09
CA SER A 44 -8.04 -0.87 24.95
C SER A 44 -6.67 -0.63 24.30
N SER A 45 -6.07 -1.69 23.76
CA SER A 45 -4.80 -1.58 23.05
C SER A 45 -4.90 -0.75 21.77
N PHE A 46 -6.06 -0.78 21.09
CA PHE A 46 -6.32 -0.03 19.86
C PHE A 46 -6.54 1.46 20.14
N GLU A 47 -7.21 1.81 21.25
CA GLU A 47 -7.40 3.20 21.67
C GLU A 47 -6.07 3.88 22.03
N GLU A 48 -5.16 3.16 22.68
CA GLU A 48 -3.81 3.65 23.00
C GLU A 48 -2.86 3.59 21.80
N TRP A 49 -3.28 2.96 20.70
CA TRP A 49 -2.42 2.81 19.54
C TRP A 49 -2.41 4.10 18.73
N GLU A 50 -1.31 4.84 18.82
CA GLU A 50 -1.09 6.09 18.05
C GLU A 50 -1.38 5.93 16.55
N LEU A 51 -1.20 4.72 16.00
CA LEU A 51 -1.48 4.43 14.60
C LEU A 51 -2.96 4.52 14.20
N LYS A 52 -3.88 4.41 15.16
CA LYS A 52 -5.32 4.51 14.94
C LYS A 52 -5.71 5.78 14.19
N GLN A 53 -5.02 6.89 14.44
CA GLN A 53 -5.30 8.18 13.80
C GLN A 53 -5.07 8.19 12.28
N TYR A 54 -4.24 7.27 11.77
CA TYR A 54 -3.95 7.13 10.34
C TYR A 54 -4.88 6.13 9.64
N ILE A 55 -5.77 5.45 10.36
CA ILE A 55 -6.72 4.51 9.76
C ILE A 55 -7.91 5.30 9.22
N PRO A 56 -8.13 5.34 7.89
CA PRO A 56 -9.29 6.02 7.32
C PRO A 56 -10.58 5.26 7.65
N ALA A 57 -11.72 5.94 7.48
CA ALA A 57 -13.00 5.25 7.44
C ALA A 57 -12.98 4.21 6.30
N THR A 58 -13.18 2.94 6.65
CA THR A 58 -13.04 1.81 5.73
C THR A 58 -13.98 0.67 6.12
N LEU A 59 -14.19 -0.26 5.19
CA LEU A 59 -14.95 -1.49 5.40
C LEU A 59 -14.48 -2.25 6.64
N GLN A 60 -15.43 -2.64 7.49
CA GLN A 60 -15.18 -3.28 8.77
C GLN A 60 -16.16 -4.43 9.03
N ALA A 61 -15.77 -5.37 9.89
CA ALA A 61 -16.65 -6.44 10.35
C ALA A 61 -16.43 -6.76 11.83
N THR A 62 -17.51 -7.02 12.57
CA THR A 62 -17.43 -7.60 13.92
C THR A 62 -17.17 -9.09 13.82
N THR A 63 -16.28 -9.61 14.68
CA THR A 63 -15.96 -11.04 14.75
C THR A 63 -16.85 -11.77 15.75
N PRO A 64 -17.01 -13.10 15.66
CA PRO A 64 -17.80 -13.89 16.60
C PRO A 64 -17.41 -13.75 18.08
N SER A 65 -16.16 -13.37 18.37
CA SER A 65 -15.68 -13.16 19.74
C SER A 65 -15.91 -11.74 20.26
N GLY A 66 -16.56 -10.87 19.48
CA GLY A 66 -16.77 -9.45 19.82
C GLY A 66 -15.64 -8.51 19.38
N GLY A 67 -14.60 -9.06 18.74
CA GLY A 67 -13.52 -8.27 18.13
C GLY A 67 -13.93 -7.59 16.82
N ARG A 68 -12.94 -7.04 16.11
CA ARG A 68 -13.16 -6.30 14.85
C ARG A 68 -12.09 -6.58 13.82
N HIS A 69 -12.50 -6.85 12.60
CA HIS A 69 -11.65 -6.79 11.41
C HIS A 69 -11.80 -5.41 10.75
N ILE A 70 -10.68 -4.70 10.56
CA ILE A 70 -10.61 -3.47 9.76
C ILE A 70 -9.87 -3.78 8.47
N PHE A 71 -10.54 -3.63 7.33
CA PHE A 71 -9.99 -4.02 6.03
C PHE A 71 -9.40 -2.80 5.31
N LEU A 72 -8.21 -2.93 4.75
CA LEU A 72 -7.53 -1.88 3.98
C LEU A 72 -6.90 -2.45 2.71
N LYS A 73 -7.13 -1.80 1.56
CA LYS A 73 -6.46 -2.17 0.31
C LYS A 73 -4.97 -1.87 0.42
N LYS A 74 -4.16 -2.74 -0.18
CA LYS A 74 -2.73 -2.51 -0.34
C LYS A 74 -2.52 -1.55 -1.50
N PRO A 75 -1.77 -0.45 -1.34
CA PRO A 75 -1.34 0.35 -2.47
C PRO A 75 -0.56 -0.53 -3.47
N LYS A 76 -0.72 -0.26 -4.76
CA LYS A 76 -0.04 -1.01 -5.82
C LYS A 76 1.48 -1.02 -5.57
N GLY A 77 2.08 -2.21 -5.65
CA GLY A 77 3.52 -2.38 -5.49
C GLY A 77 4.03 -2.38 -4.04
N VAL A 78 3.17 -2.15 -3.04
CA VAL A 78 3.57 -2.18 -1.62
C VAL A 78 3.35 -3.58 -1.04
N GLN A 79 4.43 -4.18 -0.54
CA GLN A 79 4.34 -5.42 0.23
C GLN A 79 4.15 -5.08 1.70
N ILE A 80 3.10 -5.62 2.30
CA ILE A 80 2.87 -5.53 3.74
C ILE A 80 3.11 -6.91 4.31
N SER A 81 4.05 -7.02 5.24
CA SER A 81 4.30 -8.29 5.93
C SER A 81 3.31 -8.49 7.06
N GLN A 82 2.93 -9.76 7.27
CA GLN A 82 2.23 -10.20 8.47
C GLN A 82 2.95 -9.67 9.72
N ASP A 83 2.18 -9.27 10.72
CA ASP A 83 2.68 -8.97 12.06
C ASP A 83 1.68 -9.53 13.08
N ILE A 84 2.13 -10.42 13.94
CA ILE A 84 1.26 -11.06 14.94
C ILE A 84 1.58 -10.42 16.28
N LYS A 85 0.56 -9.92 16.98
CA LYS A 85 0.68 -9.15 18.22
C LYS A 85 1.51 -7.87 18.04
N VAL A 86 1.20 -7.10 16.99
CA VAL A 86 1.79 -5.74 16.81
C VAL A 86 1.52 -4.86 18.04
N ARG A 87 0.38 -5.11 18.69
CA ARG A 87 0.05 -4.71 20.06
C ARG A 87 -0.67 -5.88 20.74
N PRO A 88 -0.80 -5.89 22.08
CA PRO A 88 -1.64 -6.87 22.76
C PRO A 88 -3.05 -6.89 22.14
N GLY A 89 -3.51 -8.06 21.69
CA GLY A 89 -4.82 -8.20 21.06
C GLY A 89 -4.98 -7.55 19.68
N ILE A 90 -3.90 -7.16 18.99
CA ILE A 90 -3.96 -6.63 17.62
C ILE A 90 -2.99 -7.39 16.71
N ASP A 91 -3.52 -7.94 15.63
CA ASP A 91 -2.77 -8.62 14.58
C ASP A 91 -2.90 -7.88 13.24
N ILE A 92 -1.84 -7.95 12.42
CA ILE A 92 -1.84 -7.53 11.02
C ILE A 92 -1.83 -8.77 10.13
N LYS A 93 -2.97 -9.05 9.48
CA LYS A 93 -3.12 -10.16 8.53
C LYS A 93 -2.92 -9.69 7.10
N ALA A 94 -1.72 -9.89 6.57
CA ALA A 94 -1.28 -9.31 5.29
C ALA A 94 -0.55 -10.28 4.34
N HIS A 95 -0.27 -11.52 4.76
CA HIS A 95 0.49 -12.46 3.95
C HIS A 95 -0.32 -12.99 2.74
N PRO A 96 0.28 -13.18 1.54
CA PRO A 96 -0.44 -13.69 0.36
C PRO A 96 -1.08 -15.08 0.53
N ASN A 97 -0.54 -15.91 1.43
CA ASN A 97 -1.07 -17.23 1.74
C ASN A 97 -2.04 -17.26 2.93
N ASN A 98 -2.28 -16.13 3.59
CA ASN A 98 -3.24 -16.03 4.69
C ASN A 98 -4.62 -15.68 4.16
N TYR A 99 -5.63 -16.04 4.96
CA TYR A 99 -7.02 -15.72 4.70
C TYR A 99 -7.71 -15.29 5.99
N VAL A 100 -8.80 -14.54 5.82
CA VAL A 100 -9.67 -14.12 6.91
C VAL A 100 -11.08 -14.62 6.66
N LEU A 101 -11.76 -15.08 7.71
CA LEU A 101 -13.18 -15.37 7.67
C LEU A 101 -13.97 -14.06 7.55
N VAL A 102 -15.04 -14.08 6.76
CA VAL A 102 -15.90 -12.93 6.51
C VAL A 102 -17.37 -13.30 6.66
N ALA A 103 -18.24 -12.30 6.85
CA ALA A 103 -19.67 -12.56 6.90
C ALA A 103 -20.16 -13.18 5.57
N PRO A 104 -21.11 -14.14 5.60
CA PRO A 104 -21.93 -14.54 6.75
C PRO A 104 -21.36 -15.73 7.57
N SER A 105 -20.05 -15.98 7.55
CA SER A 105 -19.42 -17.07 8.30
C SER A 105 -19.73 -17.02 9.79
N ASN A 106 -19.69 -18.18 10.45
CA ASN A 106 -19.98 -18.30 11.87
C ASN A 106 -19.16 -19.41 12.57
N ASN A 107 -19.24 -19.41 13.90
CA ASN A 107 -18.72 -20.45 14.78
C ASN A 107 -19.62 -20.53 16.05
N PRO A 108 -19.35 -21.44 17.01
CA PRO A 108 -20.19 -21.57 18.21
C PRO A 108 -20.31 -20.32 19.09
N ARG A 109 -19.40 -19.34 18.96
CA ARG A 109 -19.44 -18.07 19.72
C ARG A 109 -20.32 -17.01 19.05
N GLY A 110 -20.61 -17.15 17.75
CA GLY A 110 -21.40 -16.18 17.01
C GLY A 110 -21.06 -16.15 15.53
N LYS A 111 -21.37 -15.01 14.89
CA LYS A 111 -21.21 -14.81 13.45
C LYS A 111 -20.36 -13.58 13.14
N TYR A 112 -19.69 -13.61 12.01
CA TYR A 112 -19.10 -12.40 11.43
C TYR A 112 -20.23 -11.51 10.90
N VAL A 113 -20.16 -10.20 11.14
CA VAL A 113 -21.18 -9.22 10.71
C VAL A 113 -20.50 -8.02 10.08
N TRP A 114 -20.88 -7.67 8.85
CA TRP A 114 -20.40 -6.46 8.19
C TRP A 114 -20.93 -5.21 8.89
N ASP A 115 -20.05 -4.23 9.10
CA ASP A 115 -20.43 -2.88 9.48
C ASP A 115 -20.89 -2.14 8.22
N GLN A 116 -22.17 -1.75 8.18
CA GLN A 116 -22.79 -1.11 7.01
C GLN A 116 -22.53 0.39 6.93
N SER A 117 -21.76 0.97 7.86
CA SER A 117 -21.44 2.40 7.83
C SER A 117 -20.49 2.79 6.68
N VAL A 118 -19.66 1.86 6.21
CA VAL A 118 -18.74 2.05 5.09
C VAL A 118 -18.74 0.79 4.23
N GLU A 119 -19.24 0.91 2.99
CA GLU A 119 -19.35 -0.22 2.07
C GLU A 119 -18.04 -0.51 1.32
N GLU A 120 -17.21 0.52 1.13
CA GLU A 120 -15.98 0.40 0.37
C GLU A 120 -14.74 0.26 1.25
N MET A 121 -13.85 -0.63 0.85
CA MET A 121 -12.52 -0.73 1.45
C MET A 121 -11.65 0.42 0.95
N ALA A 122 -11.18 1.25 1.87
CA ALA A 122 -10.22 2.32 1.59
C ALA A 122 -8.82 1.75 1.35
N GLU A 123 -8.00 2.47 0.59
CA GLU A 123 -6.57 2.19 0.47
C GLU A 123 -5.83 2.63 1.74
N ALA A 124 -4.86 1.84 2.18
CA ALA A 124 -4.06 2.19 3.35
C ALA A 124 -3.17 3.41 3.05
N PRO A 125 -3.21 4.45 3.91
CA PRO A 125 -2.29 5.58 3.80
C PRO A 125 -0.84 5.13 3.93
N ILE A 126 0.06 5.75 3.17
CA ILE A 126 1.49 5.38 3.16
C ILE A 126 2.10 5.56 4.55
N GLU A 127 1.70 6.59 5.29
CA GLU A 127 2.15 6.89 6.65
C GLU A 127 1.87 5.72 7.61
N LEU A 128 0.70 5.10 7.51
CA LEU A 128 0.35 3.91 8.29
C LEU A 128 1.29 2.75 7.95
N LEU A 129 1.58 2.56 6.65
CA LEU A 129 2.42 1.47 6.16
C LEU A 129 3.89 1.64 6.57
N ASP A 130 4.38 2.87 6.53
CA ASP A 130 5.76 3.21 6.91
C ASP A 130 5.99 2.90 8.39
N ILE A 131 5.07 3.34 9.25
CA ILE A 131 5.19 3.12 10.70
C ILE A 131 5.04 1.62 11.03
N LEU A 132 4.13 0.90 10.37
CA LEU A 132 4.00 -0.56 10.52
C LEU A 132 5.27 -1.32 10.09
N GLN A 133 6.06 -0.74 9.19
CA GLN A 133 7.28 -1.36 8.65
C GLN A 133 8.58 -0.83 9.28
N ALA A 134 8.56 0.33 9.95
CA ALA A 134 9.74 0.98 10.53
C ALA A 134 10.52 0.10 11.53
N GLY A 135 9.84 -0.85 12.20
CA GLY A 135 10.47 -1.82 13.10
C GLY A 135 11.06 -3.06 12.42
N LYS A 136 10.72 -3.31 11.16
CA LYS A 136 11.23 -4.45 10.39
C LYS A 136 12.55 -4.04 9.78
N LYS A 137 13.66 -4.43 10.42
CA LYS A 137 15.00 -4.27 9.83
C LYS A 137 14.93 -4.81 8.40
N PRO A 138 15.23 -4.01 7.37
CA PRO A 138 15.33 -4.55 6.03
C PRO A 138 16.31 -5.71 6.11
N SER A 139 15.90 -6.89 5.68
CA SER A 139 16.80 -8.03 5.55
C SER A 139 17.97 -7.54 4.72
N LYS A 140 19.16 -7.45 5.33
CA LYS A 140 20.36 -6.97 4.65
C LYS A 140 20.58 -7.85 3.44
N ILE A 141 20.23 -7.37 2.25
CA ILE A 141 20.66 -8.01 1.03
C ILE A 141 22.14 -7.69 0.92
N ASN A 142 22.99 -8.67 1.24
CA ASN A 142 24.43 -8.52 1.15
C ASN A 142 24.82 -8.53 -0.33
N PHE A 143 24.87 -7.36 -0.95
CA PHE A 143 25.49 -7.20 -2.26
C PHE A 143 26.95 -6.77 -2.09
N THR A 144 27.88 -7.50 -2.69
CA THR A 144 29.22 -7.00 -2.96
C THR A 144 29.17 -6.26 -4.29
N THR A 145 29.41 -4.94 -4.28
CA THR A 145 29.39 -4.11 -5.50
C THR A 145 30.76 -3.47 -5.71
N LYS A 146 31.20 -3.39 -6.96
CA LYS A 146 32.33 -2.55 -7.40
C LYS A 146 31.80 -1.25 -8.02
N TYR A 147 30.77 -0.65 -7.41
CA TYR A 147 30.14 0.54 -7.95
C TYR A 147 31.15 1.70 -8.02
N ASN A 148 31.35 2.24 -9.22
CA ASN A 148 32.06 3.49 -9.45
C ASN A 148 31.05 4.51 -10.05
N PRO A 149 30.73 5.62 -9.35
CA PRO A 149 29.80 6.65 -9.81
C PRO A 149 30.16 7.25 -11.19
N GLU A 150 31.44 7.18 -11.60
CA GLU A 150 31.91 7.71 -12.88
C GLU A 150 31.30 6.99 -14.10
N TYR A 151 30.87 5.74 -13.94
CA TYR A 151 30.22 4.98 -15.01
C TYR A 151 28.69 5.10 -15.02
N SER A 152 28.10 5.90 -14.11
CA SER A 152 26.65 6.04 -14.02
C SER A 152 26.09 6.88 -15.16
N SER A 153 25.36 6.22 -16.06
CA SER A 153 24.65 6.87 -17.17
C SER A 153 23.52 7.78 -16.67
N LYS A 154 23.03 8.69 -17.53
CA LYS A 154 21.84 9.52 -17.20
C LYS A 154 20.63 8.67 -16.82
N THR A 155 20.49 7.46 -17.37
CA THR A 155 19.39 6.55 -17.04
C THR A 155 19.62 5.85 -15.70
N ALA A 156 20.87 5.46 -15.38
CA ALA A 156 21.21 4.90 -14.07
C ALA A 156 20.93 5.91 -12.95
N LYS A 157 21.30 7.18 -13.14
CA LYS A 157 21.01 8.26 -12.18
C LYS A 157 19.51 8.43 -11.88
N LEU A 158 18.63 8.20 -12.85
CA LEU A 158 17.18 8.23 -12.60
C LEU A 158 16.74 7.11 -11.66
N PHE A 159 17.25 5.89 -11.85
CA PHE A 159 16.97 4.76 -10.95
C PHE A 159 17.57 4.97 -9.56
N GLU A 160 18.80 5.50 -9.50
CA GLU A 160 19.46 5.86 -8.24
C GLU A 160 18.65 6.91 -7.47
N GLN A 161 18.13 7.95 -8.14
CA GLN A 161 17.28 8.98 -7.52
C GLN A 161 15.97 8.44 -6.93
N ILE A 162 15.41 7.36 -7.48
CA ILE A 162 14.21 6.73 -6.92
C ILE A 162 14.50 6.13 -5.53
N VAL A 163 15.72 5.60 -5.33
CA VAL A 163 16.11 4.92 -4.09
C VAL A 163 16.75 5.86 -3.08
N PHE A 164 17.58 6.79 -3.54
CA PHE A 164 18.31 7.74 -2.68
C PHE A 164 17.58 9.06 -2.47
N GLY A 165 16.42 9.23 -3.10
CA GLY A 165 15.60 10.42 -2.99
C GLY A 165 16.09 11.62 -3.81
N LEU A 166 15.48 12.77 -3.54
CA LEU A 166 15.59 13.99 -4.33
C LEU A 166 16.69 14.94 -3.86
N GLY A 167 17.53 14.52 -2.90
CA GLY A 167 18.63 15.31 -2.34
C GLY A 167 18.20 16.35 -1.28
N ASP A 168 19.14 17.23 -0.93
CA ASP A 168 19.02 18.17 0.20
C ASP A 168 18.04 19.33 -0.03
N GLU A 169 17.71 20.05 1.05
CA GLU A 169 16.77 21.16 1.05
C GLU A 169 17.23 22.30 0.12
N GLY A 170 16.44 22.59 -0.92
CA GLY A 170 16.70 23.63 -1.93
C GLY A 170 16.70 23.10 -3.37
N GLY A 171 17.10 21.84 -3.59
CA GLY A 171 17.14 21.21 -4.92
C GLY A 171 15.96 20.28 -5.27
N ARG A 172 15.19 19.85 -4.26
CA ARG A 172 14.18 18.78 -4.35
C ARG A 172 13.16 18.96 -5.48
N ASN A 173 12.54 20.14 -5.60
CA ASN A 173 11.55 20.43 -6.65
C ASN A 173 12.16 20.31 -8.06
N ASN A 174 13.37 20.82 -8.26
CA ASN A 174 14.07 20.75 -9.55
C ASN A 174 14.47 19.30 -9.89
N ASN A 175 14.91 18.55 -8.88
CA ASN A 175 15.27 17.14 -9.01
C ASN A 175 14.04 16.28 -9.29
N LEU A 176 12.90 16.55 -8.65
CA LEU A 176 11.62 15.89 -8.91
C LEU A 176 11.16 16.14 -10.35
N ALA A 177 11.17 17.41 -10.81
CA ALA A 177 10.84 17.75 -12.18
C ALA A 177 11.76 17.05 -13.19
N SER A 178 13.06 16.99 -12.90
CA SER A 178 14.06 16.32 -13.73
C SER A 178 13.84 14.80 -13.80
N LEU A 179 13.49 14.17 -12.67
CA LEU A 179 13.14 12.76 -12.59
C LEU A 179 11.90 12.46 -13.43
N ILE A 180 10.80 13.19 -13.20
CA ILE A 180 9.52 12.99 -13.91
C ILE A 180 9.71 13.19 -15.41
N GLY A 181 10.33 14.31 -15.82
CA GLY A 181 10.64 14.55 -17.23
C GLY A 181 11.54 13.46 -17.82
N GLY A 182 12.56 13.02 -17.07
CA GLY A 182 13.45 11.95 -17.49
C GLY A 182 12.74 10.61 -17.74
N LEU A 183 11.76 10.26 -16.91
CA LEU A 183 10.93 9.06 -17.05
C LEU A 183 9.99 9.19 -18.25
N LEU A 184 9.25 10.29 -18.36
CA LEU A 184 8.27 10.52 -19.42
C LEU A 184 8.92 10.58 -20.81
N ILE A 185 10.09 11.21 -20.94
CA ILE A 185 10.84 11.29 -22.21
C ILE A 185 11.27 9.89 -22.68
N ARG A 186 11.48 8.95 -21.75
CA ARG A 186 11.85 7.55 -22.03
C ARG A 186 10.63 6.66 -22.29
N GLY A 187 9.43 7.23 -22.29
CA GLY A 187 8.19 6.49 -22.56
C GLY A 187 7.70 5.65 -21.38
N VAL A 188 8.11 5.96 -20.16
CA VAL A 188 7.47 5.37 -18.96
C VAL A 188 6.04 5.86 -18.90
N ASP A 189 5.11 4.94 -18.64
CA ASP A 189 3.68 5.18 -18.44
C ASP A 189 3.43 6.28 -17.38
N GLU A 190 2.43 7.13 -17.59
CA GLU A 190 2.14 8.26 -16.71
C GLU A 190 1.81 7.84 -15.27
N GLU A 191 1.04 6.78 -15.05
CA GLU A 191 0.70 6.29 -13.71
C GLU A 191 1.98 5.76 -13.04
N ALA A 192 2.78 5.00 -13.77
CA ALA A 192 4.06 4.50 -13.28
C ALA A 192 5.05 5.63 -12.96
N ALA A 193 5.16 6.65 -13.81
CA ALA A 193 6.03 7.79 -13.59
C ALA A 193 5.62 8.58 -12.34
N TYR A 194 4.31 8.76 -12.11
CA TYR A 194 3.79 9.39 -10.91
C TYR A 194 4.10 8.58 -9.64
N MET A 195 3.89 7.26 -9.68
CA MET A 195 4.24 6.39 -8.55
C MET A 195 5.74 6.43 -8.24
N LEU A 196 6.61 6.37 -9.25
CA LEU A 196 8.07 6.45 -9.07
C LEU A 196 8.50 7.79 -8.47
N ALA A 197 7.83 8.88 -8.86
CA ALA A 197 8.05 10.20 -8.29
C ALA A 197 7.64 10.27 -6.80
N LYS A 198 6.52 9.66 -6.43
CA LYS A 198 6.08 9.54 -5.03
C LYS A 198 7.07 8.71 -4.20
N ILE A 199 7.57 7.60 -4.74
CA ILE A 199 8.58 6.76 -4.08
C ILE A 199 9.88 7.55 -3.85
N ALA A 200 10.38 8.24 -4.87
CA ALA A 200 11.57 9.08 -4.75
C ALA A 200 11.39 10.17 -3.67
N ASN A 201 10.22 10.83 -3.64
CA ASN A 201 9.92 11.83 -2.62
C ASN A 201 9.84 11.21 -1.22
N HIS A 202 9.21 10.05 -1.06
CA HIS A 202 9.10 9.32 0.20
C HIS A 202 10.48 8.98 0.80
N TYR A 203 11.45 8.57 -0.02
CA TYR A 203 12.82 8.30 0.43
C TYR A 203 13.70 9.56 0.63
N THR A 204 13.15 10.77 0.42
CA THR A 204 13.89 12.01 0.64
C THR A 204 13.84 12.41 2.13
N PRO A 205 14.98 12.67 2.81
CA PRO A 205 15.01 12.95 4.26
C PRO A 205 14.10 14.07 4.76
N SER A 206 13.83 15.05 3.89
CA SER A 206 12.78 16.06 4.05
C SER A 206 11.94 15.98 2.77
N PRO A 207 10.78 15.31 2.77
CA PRO A 207 9.96 15.16 1.57
C PRO A 207 9.23 16.45 1.21
N LEU A 208 8.91 16.64 -0.06
CA LEU A 208 7.95 17.66 -0.51
C LEU A 208 6.53 17.28 -0.07
N SER A 209 5.67 18.29 0.10
CA SER A 209 4.25 18.03 0.37
C SER A 209 3.58 17.34 -0.82
N GLN A 210 2.50 16.58 -0.58
CA GLN A 210 1.78 15.89 -1.65
C GLN A 210 1.30 16.88 -2.73
N GLN A 211 0.81 18.07 -2.33
CA GLN A 211 0.40 19.12 -3.27
C GLN A 211 1.55 19.61 -4.16
N GLU A 212 2.78 19.69 -3.64
CA GLU A 212 3.95 20.06 -4.44
C GLU A 212 4.33 18.96 -5.43
N VAL A 213 4.23 17.69 -5.02
CA VAL A 213 4.47 16.55 -5.90
C VAL A 213 3.45 16.55 -7.04
N ASP A 214 2.17 16.69 -6.74
CA ASP A 214 1.07 16.69 -7.71
C ASP A 214 1.23 17.82 -8.73
N ARG A 215 1.44 19.05 -8.24
CA ARG A 215 1.67 20.23 -9.08
C ARG A 215 2.87 20.06 -10.00
N THR A 216 3.96 19.46 -9.49
CA THR A 216 5.17 19.25 -10.28
C THR A 216 4.94 18.19 -11.36
N PHE A 217 4.23 17.11 -11.03
CA PHE A 217 3.89 16.06 -11.98
C PHE A 217 2.99 16.57 -13.10
N GLU A 218 1.90 17.27 -12.78
CA GLU A 218 0.99 17.86 -13.77
C GLU A 218 1.72 18.82 -14.73
N SER A 219 2.62 19.64 -14.18
CA SER A 219 3.44 20.57 -14.97
C SER A 219 4.35 19.82 -15.98
N MET A 220 5.00 18.75 -15.55
CA MET A 220 5.89 17.97 -16.41
C MET A 220 5.13 17.10 -17.41
N LEU A 221 3.99 16.55 -17.03
CA LEU A 221 3.12 15.79 -17.92
C LEU A 221 2.60 16.66 -19.07
N ARG A 222 2.16 17.89 -18.77
CA ARG A 222 1.75 18.87 -19.79
C ARG A 222 2.89 19.20 -20.75
N LYS A 223 4.08 19.49 -20.24
CA LYS A 223 5.27 19.77 -21.08
C LYS A 223 5.61 18.60 -22.00
N GLU A 224 5.53 17.36 -21.53
CA GLU A 224 5.77 16.19 -22.38
C GLU A 224 4.67 16.03 -23.43
N PHE A 225 3.41 16.26 -23.07
CA PHE A 225 2.29 16.20 -24.00
C PHE A 225 2.45 17.22 -25.14
N ASP A 226 2.81 18.47 -24.81
CA ASP A 226 3.09 19.53 -25.78
C ASP A 226 4.25 19.14 -26.71
N ARG A 227 5.34 18.58 -26.14
CA ARG A 227 6.49 18.08 -26.89
C ARG A 227 6.12 16.97 -27.88
N ARG A 228 5.30 15.99 -27.45
CA ARG A 228 4.85 14.87 -28.30
C ARG A 228 3.88 15.33 -29.39
N SER A 229 3.09 16.36 -29.11
CA SER A 229 2.09 16.91 -30.04
C SER A 229 2.68 17.86 -31.09
N GLY A 230 3.98 18.18 -31.01
CA GLY A 230 4.65 19.06 -31.97
C GLY A 230 4.30 20.54 -31.83
N ILE A 231 3.65 20.94 -30.73
CA ILE A 231 3.35 22.35 -30.41
C ILE A 231 4.57 22.92 -29.67
N GLY A 232 5.66 23.09 -30.40
CA GLY A 232 6.85 23.77 -29.88
C GLY A 232 6.65 25.29 -29.97
N TYR A 233 6.78 25.98 -28.83
CA TYR A 233 6.93 27.44 -28.79
C TYR A 233 8.06 27.86 -29.75
N SER A 234 7.68 28.55 -30.83
CA SER A 234 8.57 29.43 -31.56
C SER A 234 8.79 30.68 -30.71
N GLU A 235 9.94 30.77 -30.05
CA GLU A 235 10.44 32.05 -29.53
C GLU A 235 11.39 32.62 -30.59
N ASP A 236 10.95 33.71 -31.23
CA ASP A 236 11.80 34.74 -31.84
C ASP A 236 12.54 35.54 -30.76
#